data_AF-A0A6G0XHV5-F1
#
_entry.id   AF-A0A6G0XHV5-F1
#
_cell.length_a   1.000
_cell.length_b   1.000
_cell.length_c   1.000
_cell.angle_alpha   90.00
_cell.angle_beta   90.00
_cell.angle_gamma   90.00
#
_symmetry.space_group_name_H-M   'P 1'
#
loop_
_entity.id
_entity.type
_entity.pdbx_description
1 polymer ?
#
loop_
_entity_poly.entity_id
_entity_poly.type
_entity_poly.pdbx_seq_one_letter_code
_entity_poly.pdbx_strand_id
1 'polypeptide(L)'
;MQDLLADEENESRRTFCQMPFDAIYENAEKGGRSVANLLDFIAKKNIAERKCAETMLQHLQDIGGYRELSELEEPGTSTKRVLTELQHYFQTMNTQYLVWAQVVEEHVARPLDSLKGESSKYIQNLQVELSRVNDEYNEAEAQQRKTKSVCDAAKQDLLSAQVRQEDALHEIGVPSFELQRLASRVQKCELELTRALAEKEQAKQILLKKIIARDEMSMAISGAYQRAEEERMDQMAACMKVWLAVEQEHIRFREKQLRQLEDHIVRMDRAGDIQLVIHNHRNPDNMHFQGKALSLLDWQLKQDVAGVKSVLKPVADANSDEMDALVAVHFESEQTEEKDLQVVESVTKLCDSADGRQCFVKALNRQRSLVTKVPTDGQFRSLVNCFHAFFDACVQHDDTKAAKTAMMLSATFYSTPDHCDEDHHRIERRYIQEEVKGHTIWSNPKFWEKALLLAVGEELHKSPQRCPWEDLPTNVPRSEGRFTREEAVSHVHNIVFGQLGSSATSSRPCASPMS
;
A
#
# COMPACT_ATOMS: atom_id res chain seq x y z
N MET A 1 33.41 -22.37 -20.41
CA MET A 1 33.88 -22.20 -19.01
C MET A 1 35.40 -22.17 -18.96
N GLN A 2 36.12 -23.10 -19.61
CA GLN A 2 37.58 -22.97 -19.82
C GLN A 2 37.98 -21.78 -20.71
N ASP A 3 37.21 -21.45 -21.76
CA ASP A 3 37.49 -20.26 -22.57
C ASP A 3 37.25 -18.93 -21.83
N LEU A 4 36.27 -18.89 -20.91
CA LEU A 4 36.01 -17.71 -20.05
C LEU A 4 37.13 -17.52 -19.01
N LEU A 5 37.68 -18.61 -18.47
CA LEU A 5 38.82 -18.57 -17.55
C LEU A 5 40.14 -18.23 -18.26
N ALA A 6 40.30 -18.66 -19.52
CA ALA A 6 41.44 -18.30 -20.34
C ALA A 6 41.43 -16.81 -20.75
N ASP A 7 40.25 -16.23 -20.96
CA ASP A 7 40.07 -14.79 -21.18
C ASP A 7 40.35 -13.97 -19.90
N GLU A 8 39.87 -14.40 -18.73
CA GLU A 8 40.19 -13.76 -17.44
C GLU A 8 41.71 -13.75 -17.15
N GLU A 9 42.42 -14.84 -17.48
CA GLU A 9 43.87 -14.93 -17.31
C GLU A 9 44.64 -14.05 -18.33
N ASN A 10 44.09 -13.85 -19.53
CA ASN A 10 44.66 -12.98 -20.57
C ASN A 10 44.41 -11.48 -20.32
N GLU A 11 43.29 -11.12 -19.69
CA GLU A 11 42.97 -9.74 -19.29
C GLU A 11 43.99 -9.20 -18.29
N SER A 12 44.52 -10.05 -17.40
CA SER A 12 45.55 -9.68 -16.42
C SER A 12 46.93 -9.32 -17.02
N ARG A 13 47.15 -9.57 -18.32
CA ARG A 13 48.45 -9.34 -19.00
C ARG A 13 48.48 -8.11 -19.91
N ARG A 14 47.33 -7.52 -20.23
CA ARG A 14 47.26 -6.35 -21.11
C ARG A 14 47.37 -5.09 -20.26
N THR A 15 48.31 -4.23 -20.60
CA THR A 15 48.59 -2.99 -19.85
C THR A 15 48.63 -1.80 -20.80
N PHE A 16 48.51 -0.60 -20.24
CA PHE A 16 48.60 0.63 -21.04
C PHE A 16 49.96 0.80 -21.73
N CYS A 17 51.00 0.07 -21.30
CA CYS A 17 52.29 0.03 -22.00
C CYS A 17 52.18 -0.54 -23.43
N GLN A 18 51.10 -1.24 -23.77
CA GLN A 18 50.83 -1.76 -25.11
C GLN A 18 50.00 -0.80 -25.98
N MET A 19 49.59 0.34 -25.42
CA MET A 19 48.77 1.34 -26.10
C MET A 19 49.61 2.54 -26.55
N PRO A 20 49.29 3.14 -27.71
CA PRO A 20 49.86 4.44 -28.07
C PRO A 20 49.33 5.53 -27.14
N PHE A 21 50.18 6.51 -26.80
CA PHE A 21 49.81 7.61 -25.89
C PHE A 21 48.58 8.40 -26.36
N ASP A 22 48.42 8.60 -27.66
CA ASP A 22 47.25 9.29 -28.21
C ASP A 22 45.94 8.60 -27.81
N ALA A 23 45.92 7.26 -27.82
CA ALA A 23 44.76 6.48 -27.39
C ALA A 23 44.56 6.52 -25.86
N ILE A 24 45.64 6.56 -25.08
CA ILE A 24 45.58 6.72 -23.62
C ILE A 24 44.96 8.08 -23.27
N TYR A 25 45.40 9.15 -23.94
CA TYR A 25 44.86 10.50 -23.73
C TYR A 25 43.41 10.62 -24.15
N GLU A 26 43.03 10.07 -25.30
CA GLU A 26 41.65 10.05 -25.74
C GLU A 26 40.76 9.29 -24.73
N ASN A 27 41.25 8.17 -24.20
CA ASN A 27 40.54 7.42 -23.16
C ASN A 27 40.36 8.24 -21.88
N ALA A 28 41.42 8.90 -21.41
CA ALA A 28 41.37 9.74 -20.22
C ALA A 28 40.39 10.92 -20.38
N GLU A 29 40.35 11.55 -21.57
CA GLU A 29 39.39 12.61 -21.87
C GLU A 29 37.93 12.09 -21.92
N LYS A 30 37.72 10.90 -22.51
CA LYS A 30 36.41 10.23 -22.49
C LYS A 30 35.98 9.90 -21.05
N GLY A 31 36.89 9.39 -20.23
CA GLY A 31 36.66 9.12 -18.82
C GLY A 31 36.25 10.38 -18.05
N GLY A 32 36.97 11.48 -18.24
CA GLY A 32 36.64 12.78 -17.66
C GLY A 32 35.27 13.32 -18.09
N ARG A 33 34.94 13.21 -19.39
CA ARG A 33 33.60 13.58 -19.91
C ARG A 33 32.49 12.70 -19.33
N SER A 34 32.74 11.40 -19.17
CA SER A 34 31.77 10.48 -18.56
C SER A 34 31.44 10.89 -17.13
N VAL A 35 32.45 11.21 -16.31
CA VAL A 35 32.25 11.67 -14.92
C VAL A 35 31.50 13.01 -14.91
N ALA A 36 31.87 13.94 -15.79
CA ALA A 36 31.19 15.24 -15.89
C ALA A 36 29.71 15.11 -16.27
N ASN A 37 29.37 14.24 -17.22
CA ASN A 37 27.99 13.99 -17.64
C ASN A 37 27.18 13.32 -16.52
N LEU A 38 27.79 12.37 -15.80
CA LEU A 38 27.16 11.71 -14.66
C LEU A 38 26.85 12.71 -13.54
N LEU A 39 27.80 13.59 -13.22
CA LEU A 39 27.61 14.67 -12.25
C LEU A 39 26.46 15.60 -12.63
N ASP A 40 26.42 16.05 -13.88
CA ASP A 40 25.36 16.94 -14.37
C ASP A 40 23.98 16.25 -14.31
N PHE A 41 23.91 14.97 -14.67
CA PHE A 41 22.70 14.17 -14.54
C PHE A 41 22.22 14.07 -13.08
N ILE A 42 23.11 13.70 -12.15
CA ILE A 42 22.79 13.56 -10.73
C ILE A 42 22.35 14.91 -10.14
N ALA A 43 23.05 16.00 -10.48
CA ALA A 43 22.69 17.33 -10.03
C ALA A 43 21.29 17.74 -10.50
N LYS A 44 20.99 17.57 -11.79
CA LYS A 44 19.67 17.88 -12.37
C LYS A 44 18.56 17.04 -11.76
N LYS A 45 18.79 15.73 -11.60
CA LYS A 45 17.86 14.82 -10.92
C LYS A 45 17.59 15.32 -9.50
N ASN A 46 18.63 15.56 -8.72
CA ASN A 46 18.53 15.93 -7.32
C ASN A 46 17.80 17.28 -7.12
N ILE A 47 18.05 18.25 -8.00
CA ILE A 47 17.32 19.54 -8.03
C ILE A 47 15.83 19.31 -8.30
N ALA A 48 15.49 18.46 -9.26
CA ALA A 48 14.10 18.17 -9.59
C ALA A 48 13.36 17.48 -8.43
N GLU A 49 14.01 16.52 -7.78
CA GLU A 49 13.45 15.80 -6.62
C GLU A 49 13.26 16.72 -5.41
N ARG A 50 14.25 17.56 -5.09
CA ARG A 50 14.12 18.56 -4.03
C ARG A 50 12.97 19.52 -4.29
N LYS A 51 12.91 20.08 -5.50
CA LYS A 51 11.84 20.99 -5.88
C LYS A 51 10.47 20.34 -5.75
N CYS A 52 10.33 19.08 -6.15
CA CYS A 52 9.09 18.32 -5.99
C CYS A 52 8.71 18.17 -4.51
N ALA A 53 9.66 17.75 -3.67
CA ALA A 53 9.43 17.57 -2.25
C ALA A 53 9.10 18.88 -1.52
N GLU A 54 9.82 19.96 -1.82
CA GLU A 54 9.56 21.30 -1.28
C GLU A 54 8.18 21.83 -1.69
N THR A 55 7.82 21.70 -2.96
CA THR A 55 6.51 22.13 -3.47
C THR A 55 5.39 21.36 -2.78
N MET A 56 5.56 20.04 -2.60
CA MET A 56 4.58 19.21 -1.90
C MET A 56 4.44 19.62 -0.42
N LEU A 57 5.56 19.86 0.27
CA LEU A 57 5.54 20.33 1.66
C LEU A 57 4.89 21.71 1.80
N GLN A 58 5.13 22.61 0.84
CA GLN A 58 4.48 23.92 0.79
C GLN A 58 2.96 23.77 0.66
N HIS A 59 2.48 22.91 -0.24
CA HIS A 59 1.04 22.63 -0.37
C HIS A 59 0.40 21.99 0.86
N LEU A 60 1.17 21.25 1.67
CA LEU A 60 0.69 20.71 2.94
C LEU A 60 0.63 21.76 4.07
N GLN A 61 1.49 22.79 3.99
CA GLN A 61 1.53 23.90 4.95
C GLN A 61 0.54 25.01 4.61
N ASP A 62 0.27 25.22 3.32
CA ASP A 62 -0.75 26.15 2.85
C ASP A 62 -2.12 25.71 3.39
N ILE A 63 -2.79 26.66 4.04
CA ILE A 63 -3.99 26.44 4.87
C ILE A 63 -5.16 25.77 4.11
N GLY A 64 -5.15 25.77 2.77
CA GLY A 64 -6.34 25.49 1.94
C GLY A 64 -6.50 24.08 1.36
N GLY A 65 -5.68 23.09 1.73
CA GLY A 65 -5.75 21.74 1.12
C GLY A 65 -6.24 20.64 2.06
N TYR A 66 -5.35 20.20 2.95
CA TYR A 66 -5.59 19.04 3.83
C TYR A 66 -6.11 19.43 5.22
N ARG A 67 -5.74 20.63 5.69
CA ARG A 67 -6.24 21.16 6.96
C ARG A 67 -7.76 21.33 6.92
N GLU A 68 -8.28 21.92 5.84
CA GLU A 68 -9.73 22.02 5.58
C GLU A 68 -10.41 20.65 5.55
N LEU A 69 -9.86 19.67 4.81
CA LEU A 69 -10.43 18.31 4.72
C LEU A 69 -10.53 17.60 6.08
N SER A 70 -9.51 17.72 6.92
CA SER A 70 -9.54 17.14 8.27
C SER A 70 -10.43 17.94 9.25
N GLU A 71 -10.59 19.25 9.04
CA GLU A 71 -11.43 20.14 9.84
C GLU A 71 -12.92 19.97 9.50
N LEU A 72 -13.24 19.54 8.27
CA LEU A 72 -14.59 19.17 7.85
C LEU A 72 -15.10 17.87 8.49
N GLU A 73 -14.19 17.03 8.99
CA GLU A 73 -14.55 15.74 9.61
C GLU A 73 -14.65 15.83 11.14
N GLU A 74 -15.66 15.13 11.67
CA GLU A 74 -15.98 15.09 13.09
C GLU A 74 -14.81 14.59 13.93
N PRO A 75 -14.47 15.26 15.05
CA PRO A 75 -13.40 14.84 15.93
C PRO A 75 -13.65 13.45 16.50
N GLY A 76 -12.64 12.60 16.42
CA GLY A 76 -12.65 11.24 16.96
C GLY A 76 -13.06 10.15 15.96
N THR A 77 -13.64 10.52 14.82
CA THR A 77 -14.01 9.57 13.75
C THR A 77 -12.81 8.86 13.15
N SER A 78 -13.04 7.66 12.65
CA SER A 78 -12.06 6.87 11.92
C SER A 78 -11.65 7.55 10.60
N THR A 79 -12.58 8.22 9.91
CA THR A 79 -12.29 9.03 8.71
C THR A 79 -11.28 10.14 8.98
N LYS A 80 -11.48 10.93 10.05
CA LYS A 80 -10.54 12.01 10.42
C LYS A 80 -9.14 11.45 10.73
N ARG A 81 -9.05 10.28 11.38
CA ARG A 81 -7.77 9.61 11.66
C ARG A 81 -7.04 9.21 10.37
N VAL A 82 -7.75 8.63 9.41
CA VAL A 82 -7.17 8.26 8.10
C VAL A 82 -6.68 9.51 7.35
N LEU A 83 -7.45 10.58 7.32
CA LEU A 83 -7.03 11.84 6.67
C LEU A 83 -5.80 12.45 7.34
N THR A 84 -5.74 12.39 8.67
CA THR A 84 -4.57 12.86 9.44
C THR A 84 -3.33 12.01 9.13
N GLU A 85 -3.49 10.68 9.08
CA GLU A 85 -2.41 9.77 8.74
C GLU A 85 -1.93 9.97 7.29
N LEU A 86 -2.84 10.24 6.35
CA LEU A 86 -2.50 10.57 4.97
C LEU A 86 -1.66 11.86 4.88
N GLN A 87 -2.03 12.89 5.65
CA GLN A 87 -1.24 14.11 5.75
C GLN A 87 0.15 13.82 6.33
N HIS A 88 0.20 13.04 7.41
CA HIS A 88 1.47 12.64 8.04
C HIS A 88 2.35 11.85 7.07
N TYR A 89 1.78 10.91 6.31
CA TYR A 89 2.46 10.15 5.26
C TYR A 89 3.17 11.09 4.27
N PHE A 90 2.45 12.06 3.70
CA PHE A 90 3.06 12.97 2.74
C PHE A 90 4.11 13.87 3.38
N GLN A 91 3.87 14.37 4.59
CA GLN A 91 4.86 15.20 5.29
C GLN A 91 6.16 14.42 5.57
N THR A 92 6.04 13.21 6.11
CA THR A 92 7.15 12.33 6.45
C THR A 92 7.91 11.89 5.20
N MET A 93 7.22 11.46 4.15
CA MET A 93 7.84 11.08 2.88
C MET A 93 8.66 12.23 2.28
N ASN A 94 8.06 13.41 2.11
CA ASN A 94 8.73 14.55 1.47
C ASN A 94 9.88 15.11 2.32
N THR A 95 9.76 15.09 3.64
CA THR A 95 10.87 15.45 4.52
C THR A 95 12.03 14.46 4.36
N GLN A 96 11.75 13.16 4.32
CA GLN A 96 12.78 12.13 4.14
C GLN A 96 13.45 12.20 2.76
N TYR A 97 12.69 12.55 1.70
CA TYR A 97 13.29 12.81 0.37
C TYR A 97 14.33 13.92 0.40
N LEU A 98 14.10 15.01 1.14
CA LEU A 98 15.09 16.09 1.25
C LEU A 98 16.38 15.63 1.94
N VAL A 99 16.27 14.72 2.92
CA VAL A 99 17.42 14.09 3.57
C VAL A 99 18.19 13.21 2.59
N TRP A 100 17.51 12.33 1.84
CA TRP A 100 18.17 11.49 0.83
C TRP A 100 18.79 12.31 -0.30
N ALA A 101 18.12 13.38 -0.74
CA ALA A 101 18.67 14.32 -1.70
C ALA A 101 20.00 14.94 -1.20
N GLN A 102 20.07 15.28 0.09
CA GLN A 102 21.30 15.74 0.72
C GLN A 102 22.36 14.62 0.76
N VAL A 103 21.99 13.39 1.11
CA VAL A 103 22.91 12.24 1.11
C VAL A 103 23.50 12.01 -0.28
N VAL A 104 22.70 12.08 -1.35
CA VAL A 104 23.19 11.95 -2.73
C VAL A 104 24.13 13.10 -3.09
N GLU A 105 23.83 14.32 -2.68
CA GLU A 105 24.73 15.46 -2.90
C GLU A 105 26.08 15.28 -2.20
N GLU A 106 26.07 14.88 -0.93
CA GLU A 106 27.26 14.80 -0.09
C GLU A 106 28.12 13.57 -0.37
N HIS A 107 27.51 12.42 -0.63
CA HIS A 107 28.21 11.14 -0.75
C HIS A 107 28.33 10.60 -2.19
N VAL A 108 27.65 11.23 -3.15
CA VAL A 108 27.75 10.85 -4.57
C VAL A 108 28.28 12.02 -5.39
N ALA A 109 27.63 13.18 -5.36
CA ALA A 109 28.02 14.31 -6.22
C ALA A 109 29.36 14.94 -5.80
N ARG A 110 29.56 15.27 -4.52
CA ARG A 110 30.83 15.88 -4.05
C ARG A 110 32.06 15.00 -4.30
N PRO A 111 32.06 13.68 -4.01
CA PRO A 111 33.21 12.83 -4.30
C PRO A 111 33.51 12.71 -5.80
N LEU A 112 32.48 12.64 -6.65
CA LEU A 112 32.65 12.61 -8.09
C LEU A 112 33.22 13.93 -8.64
N ASP A 113 32.83 15.08 -8.07
CA ASP A 113 33.37 16.38 -8.47
C ASP A 113 34.83 16.55 -8.03
N SER A 114 35.16 16.09 -6.81
CA SER A 114 36.55 16.01 -6.34
C SER A 114 37.39 15.13 -7.26
N LEU A 115 36.92 13.92 -7.57
CA LEU A 115 37.58 12.98 -8.48
C LEU A 115 37.83 13.61 -9.85
N LYS A 116 36.84 14.29 -10.42
CA LYS A 116 36.98 15.01 -11.70
C LYS A 116 38.09 16.05 -11.64
N GLY A 117 38.11 16.87 -10.58
CA GLY A 117 39.11 17.92 -10.40
C GLY A 117 40.53 17.38 -10.19
N GLU A 118 40.68 16.37 -9.33
CA GLU A 118 41.98 15.76 -9.01
C GLU A 118 42.53 14.94 -10.17
N SER A 119 41.70 14.12 -10.82
CA SER A 119 42.07 13.33 -11.99
C SER A 119 42.54 14.22 -13.14
N SER A 120 41.83 15.32 -13.43
CA SER A 120 42.22 16.26 -14.49
C SER A 120 43.59 16.88 -14.24
N LYS A 121 43.86 17.33 -13.00
CA LYS A 121 45.16 17.89 -12.61
C LYS A 121 46.27 16.86 -12.70
N TYR A 122 46.01 15.63 -12.24
CA TYR A 122 46.98 14.54 -12.27
C TYR A 122 47.38 14.17 -13.70
N ILE A 123 46.39 14.00 -14.59
CA ILE A 123 46.59 13.73 -16.02
C ILE A 123 47.40 14.85 -16.68
N GLN A 124 47.07 16.11 -16.40
CA GLN A 124 47.81 17.25 -16.94
C GLN A 124 49.28 17.25 -16.52
N ASN A 125 49.57 16.92 -15.26
CA ASN A 125 50.96 16.81 -14.77
C ASN A 125 51.73 15.70 -15.48
N LEU A 126 51.10 14.55 -15.71
CA LEU A 126 51.71 13.45 -16.47
C LEU A 126 52.01 13.84 -17.93
N GLN A 127 51.12 14.60 -18.57
CA GLN A 127 51.34 15.10 -19.93
C GLN A 127 52.56 16.04 -20.01
N VAL A 128 52.71 16.95 -19.05
CA VAL A 128 53.83 17.89 -18.98
C VAL A 128 55.16 17.16 -18.77
N GLU A 129 55.18 16.13 -17.92
CA GLU A 129 56.38 15.32 -17.70
C GLU A 129 56.77 14.51 -18.96
N LEU A 130 55.80 13.96 -19.69
CA LEU A 130 56.08 13.27 -20.96
C LEU A 130 56.60 14.24 -22.02
N SER A 131 55.99 15.43 -22.14
CA SER A 131 56.44 16.43 -23.12
C SER A 131 57.87 16.86 -22.84
N ARG A 132 58.22 17.10 -21.56
CA ARG A 132 59.59 17.46 -21.17
C ARG A 132 60.61 16.42 -21.61
N VAL A 133 60.34 15.14 -21.36
CA VAL A 133 61.30 14.07 -21.71
C VAL A 133 61.40 13.87 -23.23
N ASN A 134 60.30 14.07 -23.96
CA ASN A 134 60.33 14.08 -25.42
C ASN A 134 61.13 15.26 -25.98
N ASP A 135 61.03 16.45 -25.39
CA ASP A 135 61.82 17.62 -25.79
C ASP A 135 63.32 17.38 -25.58
N GLU A 136 63.72 16.83 -24.41
CA GLU A 136 65.11 16.46 -24.14
C GLU A 136 65.66 15.40 -25.12
N TYR A 137 64.81 14.46 -25.55
CA TYR A 137 65.16 13.49 -26.59
C TYR A 137 65.35 14.17 -27.95
N ASN A 138 64.42 15.05 -28.34
CA ASN A 138 64.46 15.76 -29.63
C ASN A 138 65.71 16.65 -29.74
N GLU A 139 66.10 17.33 -28.66
CA GLU A 139 67.33 18.12 -28.59
C GLU A 139 68.58 17.25 -28.77
N ALA A 140 68.65 16.11 -28.08
CA ALA A 140 69.77 15.18 -28.19
C ALA A 140 69.85 14.56 -29.60
N GLU A 141 68.70 14.26 -30.23
CA GLU A 141 68.64 13.74 -31.59
C GLU A 141 69.13 14.80 -32.60
N ALA A 142 68.69 16.05 -32.46
CA ALA A 142 69.14 17.15 -33.31
C ALA A 142 70.65 17.37 -33.18
N GLN A 143 71.19 17.32 -31.96
CA GLN A 143 72.62 17.45 -31.71
C GLN A 143 73.41 16.29 -32.35
N GLN A 144 72.91 15.05 -32.27
CA GLN A 144 73.54 13.89 -32.90
C GLN A 144 73.52 13.99 -34.43
N ARG A 145 72.44 14.49 -35.03
CA ARG A 145 72.37 14.74 -36.48
C ARG A 145 73.40 15.78 -36.90
N LYS A 146 73.56 16.85 -36.11
CA LYS A 146 74.56 17.91 -36.36
C LYS A 146 75.99 17.39 -36.28
N THR A 147 76.37 16.69 -35.21
CA THR A 147 77.72 16.13 -35.05
C THR A 147 78.04 15.07 -36.09
N LYS A 148 77.05 14.26 -36.50
CA LYS A 148 77.18 13.33 -37.62
C LYS A 148 77.52 14.06 -38.92
N SER A 149 76.81 15.13 -39.26
CA SER A 149 77.10 15.94 -40.45
C SER A 149 78.50 16.54 -40.44
N VAL A 150 78.96 17.06 -39.29
CA VAL A 150 80.32 17.60 -39.14
C VAL A 150 81.38 16.52 -39.33
N CYS A 151 81.17 15.34 -38.74
CA CYS A 151 82.06 14.20 -38.91
C CYS A 151 82.12 13.72 -40.37
N ASP A 152 80.98 13.66 -41.06
CA ASP A 152 80.93 13.24 -42.46
C ASP A 152 81.62 14.27 -43.38
N ALA A 153 81.50 15.57 -43.09
CA ALA A 153 82.25 16.63 -43.77
C ALA A 153 83.76 16.52 -43.51
N ALA A 154 84.19 16.34 -42.26
CA ALA A 154 85.60 16.17 -41.91
C ALA A 154 86.25 14.94 -42.59
N LYS A 155 85.48 13.87 -42.78
CA LYS A 155 85.93 12.69 -43.56
C LYS A 155 86.14 13.04 -45.04
N GLN A 156 85.20 13.76 -45.64
CA GLN A 156 85.32 14.21 -47.04
C GLN A 156 86.52 15.15 -47.22
N ASP A 157 86.72 16.07 -46.28
CA ASP A 157 87.86 16.99 -46.29
C ASP A 157 89.19 16.25 -46.21
N LEU A 158 89.31 15.27 -45.29
CA LEU A 158 90.50 14.42 -45.18
C LEU A 158 90.77 13.65 -46.47
N LEU A 159 89.76 12.99 -47.03
CA LEU A 159 89.87 12.26 -48.30
C LEU A 159 90.34 13.19 -49.42
N SER A 160 89.74 14.38 -49.53
CA SER A 160 90.13 15.36 -50.55
C SER A 160 91.56 15.88 -50.36
N ALA A 161 92.03 16.01 -49.12
CA ALA A 161 93.39 16.44 -48.80
C ALA A 161 94.41 15.34 -49.10
N GLN A 162 94.08 14.08 -48.80
CA GLN A 162 94.90 12.90 -49.11
C GLN A 162 95.07 12.74 -50.61
N VAL A 163 93.98 12.79 -51.39
CA VAL A 163 94.03 12.71 -52.86
C VAL A 163 94.91 13.81 -53.45
N ARG A 164 94.75 15.07 -53.01
CA ARG A 164 95.60 16.18 -53.50
C ARG A 164 97.07 16.03 -53.13
N GLN A 165 97.38 15.45 -51.96
CA GLN A 165 98.76 15.16 -51.58
C GLN A 165 99.35 14.05 -52.44
N GLU A 166 98.59 12.99 -52.69
CA GLU A 166 98.99 11.88 -53.57
C GLU A 166 99.23 12.38 -55.01
N ASP A 167 98.31 13.16 -55.58
CA ASP A 167 98.47 13.73 -56.92
C ASP A 167 99.76 14.57 -57.02
N ALA A 168 99.99 15.46 -56.05
CA ALA A 168 101.19 16.32 -56.02
C ALA A 168 102.51 15.55 -55.82
N LEU A 169 102.49 14.36 -55.21
CA LEU A 169 103.66 13.48 -55.08
C LEU A 169 104.04 12.79 -56.40
N HIS A 170 103.08 12.62 -57.32
CA HIS A 170 103.29 11.97 -58.61
C HIS A 170 103.56 12.98 -59.76
N GLU A 171 103.34 14.27 -59.54
CA GLU A 171 103.62 15.33 -60.52
C GLU A 171 105.10 15.76 -60.55
N ILE A 172 105.66 15.91 -61.76
CA ILE A 172 107.05 16.35 -61.96
C ILE A 172 107.11 17.88 -61.85
N GLY A 173 107.94 18.40 -60.92
CA GLY A 173 108.21 19.84 -60.79
C GLY A 173 107.56 20.52 -59.58
N VAL A 174 106.89 19.80 -58.70
CA VAL A 174 106.31 20.35 -57.47
C VAL A 174 107.42 20.70 -56.46
N PRO A 175 107.49 21.95 -55.95
CA PRO A 175 108.49 22.34 -54.96
C PRO A 175 108.30 21.65 -53.60
N SER A 176 109.40 21.34 -52.92
CA SER A 176 109.40 20.68 -51.60
C SER A 176 108.54 21.38 -50.54
N PHE A 177 108.41 22.72 -50.59
CA PHE A 177 107.62 23.46 -49.61
C PHE A 177 106.10 23.24 -49.79
N GLU A 178 105.62 23.02 -51.02
CA GLU A 178 104.21 22.70 -51.29
C GLU A 178 103.87 21.29 -50.81
N LEU A 179 104.78 20.32 -51.01
CA LEU A 179 104.62 18.96 -50.45
C LEU A 179 104.51 18.98 -48.91
N GLN A 180 105.35 19.79 -48.25
CA GLN A 180 105.31 19.94 -46.79
C GLN A 180 104.04 20.64 -46.30
N ARG A 181 103.52 21.60 -47.06
CA ARG A 181 102.24 22.28 -46.79
C ARG A 181 101.05 21.33 -46.94
N LEU A 182 101.02 20.50 -47.98
CA LEU A 182 99.98 19.49 -48.21
C LEU A 182 100.01 18.42 -47.11
N ALA A 183 101.20 17.92 -46.75
CA ALA A 183 101.36 16.99 -45.62
C ALA A 183 100.85 17.58 -44.29
N SER A 184 101.17 18.85 -44.01
CA SER A 184 100.66 19.56 -42.84
C SER A 184 99.13 19.73 -42.86
N ARG A 185 98.54 19.88 -44.05
CA ARG A 185 97.08 19.96 -44.21
C ARG A 185 96.40 18.61 -43.97
N VAL A 186 96.96 17.51 -44.46
CA VAL A 186 96.45 16.16 -44.16
C VAL A 186 96.51 15.90 -42.66
N GLN A 187 97.64 16.18 -42.00
CA GLN A 187 97.76 16.00 -40.55
C GLN A 187 96.75 16.85 -39.76
N LYS A 188 96.46 18.08 -40.22
CA LYS A 188 95.41 18.92 -39.63
C LYS A 188 94.02 18.31 -39.80
N CYS A 189 93.69 17.85 -41.01
CA CYS A 189 92.40 17.18 -41.27
C CYS A 189 92.24 15.86 -40.50
N GLU A 190 93.32 15.11 -40.27
CA GLU A 190 93.31 13.91 -39.41
C GLU A 190 92.98 14.24 -37.95
N LEU A 191 93.58 15.32 -37.42
CA LEU A 191 93.29 15.80 -36.07
C LEU A 191 91.82 16.27 -35.95
N GLU A 192 91.34 17.03 -36.94
CA GLU A 192 89.96 17.50 -37.02
C GLU A 192 88.96 16.33 -37.12
N LEU A 193 89.27 15.30 -37.91
CA LEU A 193 88.46 14.09 -37.99
C LEU A 193 88.45 13.33 -36.66
N THR A 194 89.61 13.20 -36.01
CA THR A 194 89.70 12.52 -34.71
C THR A 194 88.86 13.24 -33.65
N ARG A 195 88.90 14.57 -33.63
CA ARG A 195 88.05 15.40 -32.77
C ARG A 195 86.57 15.23 -33.10
N ALA A 196 86.20 15.28 -34.38
CA ALA A 196 84.81 15.12 -34.81
C ALA A 196 84.26 13.71 -34.51
N LEU A 197 85.09 12.67 -34.59
CA LEU A 197 84.73 11.30 -34.20
C LEU A 197 84.49 11.19 -32.69
N ALA A 198 85.33 11.81 -31.87
CA ALA A 198 85.15 11.84 -30.42
C ALA A 198 83.87 12.58 -30.02
N GLU A 199 83.61 13.76 -30.61
CA GLU A 199 82.39 14.54 -30.39
C GLU A 199 81.13 13.79 -30.85
N LYS A 200 81.20 13.05 -31.97
CA LYS A 200 80.10 12.19 -32.45
C LYS A 200 79.82 11.01 -31.53
N GLU A 201 80.84 10.34 -31.01
CA GLU A 201 80.63 9.24 -30.06
C GLU A 201 80.06 9.77 -28.73
N GLN A 202 80.54 10.93 -28.25
CA GLN A 202 79.96 11.57 -27.07
C GLN A 202 78.47 11.90 -27.27
N ALA A 203 78.11 12.50 -28.40
CA ALA A 203 76.72 12.82 -28.71
C ALA A 203 75.84 11.55 -28.87
N LYS A 204 76.40 10.46 -29.41
CA LYS A 204 75.72 9.15 -29.49
C LYS A 204 75.44 8.58 -28.10
N GLN A 205 76.39 8.65 -27.18
CA GLN A 205 76.22 8.19 -25.80
C GLN A 205 75.17 9.03 -25.06
N ILE A 206 75.14 10.34 -25.29
CA ILE A 206 74.09 11.23 -24.74
C ILE A 206 72.71 10.84 -25.30
N LEU A 207 72.59 10.66 -26.62
CA LEU A 207 71.33 10.26 -27.25
C LEU A 207 70.82 8.92 -26.71
N LEU A 208 71.69 7.91 -26.58
CA LEU A 208 71.30 6.61 -26.03
C LEU A 208 70.78 6.74 -24.59
N LYS A 209 71.44 7.53 -23.74
CA LYS A 209 70.95 7.80 -22.38
C LYS A 209 69.59 8.48 -22.38
N LYS A 210 69.34 9.42 -23.30
CA LYS A 210 68.04 10.10 -23.42
C LYS A 210 66.94 9.17 -23.95
N ILE A 211 67.26 8.25 -24.88
CA ILE A 211 66.32 7.21 -25.33
C ILE A 211 65.89 6.31 -24.17
N ILE A 212 66.86 5.79 -23.40
CA ILE A 212 66.57 4.93 -22.23
C ILE A 212 65.70 5.67 -21.23
N ALA A 213 66.06 6.91 -20.87
CA ALA A 213 65.28 7.73 -19.95
C ALA A 213 63.85 7.98 -20.45
N ARG A 214 63.68 8.21 -21.77
CA ARG A 214 62.35 8.37 -22.39
C ARG A 214 61.52 7.09 -22.32
N ASP A 215 62.12 5.94 -22.61
CA ASP A 215 61.40 4.66 -22.60
C ASP A 215 61.00 4.26 -21.17
N GLU A 216 61.89 4.45 -20.19
CA GLU A 216 61.60 4.25 -18.77
C GLU A 216 60.48 5.18 -18.28
N MET A 217 60.57 6.47 -18.62
CA MET A 217 59.53 7.44 -18.25
C MET A 217 58.19 7.14 -18.93
N SER A 218 58.21 6.75 -20.21
CA SER A 218 57.01 6.39 -20.96
C SER A 218 56.31 5.19 -20.33
N MET A 219 57.06 4.17 -19.93
CA MET A 219 56.54 3.01 -19.22
C MET A 219 55.94 3.40 -17.85
N ALA A 220 56.66 4.22 -17.06
CA ALA A 220 56.20 4.68 -15.76
C ALA A 220 54.91 5.52 -15.86
N ILE A 221 54.85 6.43 -16.83
CA ILE A 221 53.67 7.27 -17.11
C ILE A 221 52.50 6.39 -17.56
N SER A 222 52.72 5.41 -18.44
CA SER A 222 51.65 4.48 -18.88
C SER A 222 51.05 3.71 -17.70
N GLY A 223 51.89 3.20 -16.79
CA GLY A 223 51.43 2.55 -15.56
C GLY A 223 50.78 3.51 -14.55
N ALA A 224 51.12 4.80 -14.57
CA ALA A 224 50.44 5.81 -13.77
C ALA A 224 49.05 6.13 -14.32
N TYR A 225 48.91 6.26 -15.64
CA TYR A 225 47.62 6.43 -16.30
C TYR A 225 46.67 5.26 -16.04
N GLN A 226 47.17 4.03 -16.16
CA GLN A 226 46.38 2.84 -15.90
C GLN A 226 45.82 2.85 -14.47
N ARG A 227 46.67 3.09 -13.47
CA ARG A 227 46.25 3.17 -12.06
C ARG A 227 45.23 4.29 -11.81
N ALA A 228 45.44 5.46 -12.42
CA ALA A 228 44.50 6.56 -12.30
C ALA A 228 43.13 6.24 -12.91
N GLU A 229 43.12 5.46 -14.01
CA GLU A 229 41.89 5.03 -14.65
C GLU A 229 41.17 3.95 -13.84
N GLU A 230 41.90 2.99 -13.27
CA GLU A 230 41.38 2.00 -12.32
C GLU A 230 40.74 2.68 -11.09
N GLU A 231 41.46 3.61 -10.45
CA GLU A 231 40.95 4.37 -9.31
C GLU A 231 39.71 5.20 -9.66
N ARG A 232 39.69 5.82 -10.85
CA ARG A 232 38.51 6.55 -11.35
C ARG A 232 37.30 5.63 -11.49
N MET A 233 37.49 4.43 -12.05
CA MET A 233 36.42 3.45 -12.23
C MET A 233 35.91 2.93 -10.88
N ASP A 234 36.81 2.61 -9.95
CA ASP A 234 36.47 2.13 -8.61
C ASP A 234 35.70 3.17 -7.81
N GLN A 235 36.16 4.43 -7.83
CA GLN A 235 35.48 5.52 -7.14
C GLN A 235 34.09 5.79 -7.75
N MET A 236 33.97 5.75 -9.08
CA MET A 236 32.68 5.88 -9.75
C MET A 236 31.74 4.72 -9.37
N ALA A 237 32.23 3.48 -9.33
CA ALA A 237 31.46 2.32 -8.92
C ALA A 237 31.01 2.43 -7.45
N ALA A 238 31.87 2.89 -6.55
CA ALA A 238 31.53 3.14 -5.15
C ALA A 238 30.41 4.18 -5.01
N CYS A 239 30.51 5.31 -5.71
CA CYS A 239 29.47 6.34 -5.74
C CYS A 239 28.13 5.80 -6.29
N MET A 240 28.16 4.97 -7.34
CA MET A 240 26.94 4.36 -7.89
C MET A 240 26.30 3.35 -6.93
N LYS A 241 27.10 2.60 -6.16
CA LYS A 241 26.58 1.70 -5.11
C LYS A 241 25.87 2.49 -4.01
N VAL A 242 26.42 3.64 -3.59
CA VAL A 242 25.76 4.53 -2.62
C VAL A 242 24.45 5.07 -3.17
N TRP A 243 24.46 5.57 -4.41
CA TRP A 243 23.24 6.05 -5.07
C TRP A 243 22.15 4.96 -5.13
N LEU A 244 22.53 3.75 -5.55
CA LEU A 244 21.60 2.61 -5.60
C LEU A 244 21.04 2.26 -4.21
N ALA A 245 21.88 2.30 -3.17
CA ALA A 245 21.44 2.03 -1.80
C ALA A 245 20.39 3.05 -1.32
N VAL A 246 20.56 4.33 -1.67
CA VAL A 246 19.58 5.39 -1.36
C VAL A 246 18.24 5.11 -2.06
N GLU A 247 18.25 4.75 -3.36
CA GLU A 247 17.02 4.41 -4.09
C GLU A 247 16.30 3.18 -3.50
N GLN A 248 17.07 2.17 -3.08
CA GLN A 248 16.51 0.98 -2.43
C GLN A 248 15.90 1.31 -1.07
N GLU A 249 16.56 2.17 -0.29
CA GLU A 249 16.05 2.63 1.00
C GLU A 249 14.74 3.42 0.81
N HIS A 250 14.71 4.28 -0.20
CA HIS A 250 13.54 5.05 -0.56
C HIS A 250 12.31 4.15 -0.84
N ILE A 251 12.47 3.09 -1.63
CA ILE A 251 11.39 2.13 -1.89
C ILE A 251 10.92 1.43 -0.60
N ARG A 252 11.85 0.93 0.21
CA ARG A 252 11.53 0.22 1.46
C ARG A 252 10.81 1.12 2.46
N PHE A 253 11.25 2.37 2.58
CA PHE A 253 10.62 3.35 3.45
C PHE A 253 9.19 3.65 3.00
N ARG A 254 9.00 3.90 1.70
CA ARG A 254 7.66 4.14 1.13
C ARG A 254 6.73 2.96 1.38
N GLU A 255 7.21 1.74 1.17
CA GLU A 255 6.43 0.53 1.43
C GLU A 255 5.99 0.45 2.90
N LYS A 256 6.90 0.72 3.85
CA LYS A 256 6.58 0.76 5.28
C LYS A 256 5.50 1.80 5.61
N GLN A 257 5.61 3.00 5.04
CA GLN A 257 4.66 4.08 5.26
C GLN A 257 3.27 3.75 4.66
N LEU A 258 3.22 3.14 3.48
CA LEU A 258 1.96 2.71 2.87
C LEU A 258 1.25 1.61 3.68
N ARG A 259 1.99 0.66 4.26
CA ARG A 259 1.40 -0.37 5.15
C ARG A 259 0.79 0.24 6.42
N GLN A 260 1.38 1.32 6.96
CA GLN A 260 0.80 2.04 8.10
C GLN A 260 -0.51 2.73 7.73
N LEU A 261 -0.58 3.33 6.55
CA LEU A 261 -1.81 3.93 6.03
C LEU A 261 -2.90 2.87 5.78
N GLU A 262 -2.53 1.71 5.23
CA GLU A 262 -3.45 0.59 5.01
C GLU A 262 -4.11 0.12 6.31
N ASP A 263 -3.34 -0.03 7.40
CA ASP A 263 -3.87 -0.44 8.71
C ASP A 263 -4.93 0.55 9.24
N HIS A 264 -4.78 1.86 8.98
CA HIS A 264 -5.79 2.85 9.35
C HIS A 264 -7.04 2.77 8.48
N ILE A 265 -6.89 2.53 7.18
CA ILE A 265 -8.01 2.39 6.24
C ILE A 265 -8.84 1.15 6.58
N VAL A 266 -8.18 0.01 6.87
CA VAL A 266 -8.86 -1.24 7.24
C VAL A 266 -9.65 -1.09 8.55
N ARG A 267 -9.19 -0.23 9.46
CA ARG A 267 -9.84 0.06 10.75
C ARG A 267 -10.96 1.10 10.66
N MET A 268 -11.32 1.57 9.46
CA MET A 268 -12.46 2.48 9.32
C MET A 268 -13.76 1.80 9.78
N ASP A 269 -14.47 2.44 10.70
CA ASP A 269 -15.71 1.92 11.27
C ASP A 269 -16.86 2.89 11.03
N ARG A 270 -17.62 2.60 9.97
CA ARG A 270 -18.82 3.36 9.62
C ARG A 270 -19.83 3.37 10.76
N ALA A 271 -20.04 2.25 11.46
CA ALA A 271 -21.07 2.17 12.50
C ALA A 271 -20.66 3.00 13.72
N GLY A 272 -19.43 2.85 14.18
CA GLY A 272 -18.86 3.64 15.26
C GLY A 272 -18.86 5.14 14.97
N ASP A 273 -18.46 5.55 13.76
CA ASP A 273 -18.41 6.96 13.37
C ASP A 273 -19.80 7.60 13.35
N ILE A 274 -20.82 6.93 12.80
CA ILE A 274 -22.19 7.43 12.82
C ILE A 274 -22.70 7.56 14.27
N GLN A 275 -22.42 6.58 15.13
CA GLN A 275 -22.82 6.66 16.53
C GLN A 275 -22.13 7.82 17.26
N LEU A 276 -20.86 8.07 16.96
CA LEU A 276 -20.11 9.21 17.51
C LEU A 276 -20.71 10.55 17.04
N VAL A 277 -21.06 10.67 15.75
CA VAL A 277 -21.74 11.87 15.21
C VAL A 277 -23.05 12.11 15.94
N ILE A 278 -23.89 11.08 16.06
CA ILE A 278 -25.18 11.14 16.77
C ILE A 278 -24.96 11.57 18.22
N HIS A 279 -23.96 10.98 18.90
CA HIS A 279 -23.63 11.31 20.27
C HIS A 279 -23.21 12.78 20.43
N ASN A 280 -22.28 13.26 19.59
CA ASN A 280 -21.76 14.62 19.66
C ASN A 280 -22.82 15.69 19.35
N HIS A 281 -23.78 15.37 18.47
CA HIS A 281 -24.84 16.30 18.03
C HIS A 281 -26.18 16.08 18.74
N ARG A 282 -26.25 15.17 19.72
CA ARG A 282 -27.49 14.89 20.43
C ARG A 282 -27.93 16.14 21.20
N ASN A 283 -29.03 16.75 20.78
CA ASN A 283 -29.73 17.77 21.57
C ASN A 283 -30.98 17.15 22.23
N PRO A 284 -30.96 16.94 23.56
CA PRO A 284 -32.06 16.36 24.31
C PRO A 284 -33.38 17.14 24.18
N ASP A 285 -33.31 18.47 24.02
CA ASP A 285 -34.47 19.37 23.95
C ASP A 285 -35.13 19.42 22.58
N ASN A 286 -34.44 18.94 21.53
CA ASN A 286 -34.90 19.02 20.15
C ASN A 286 -34.94 17.62 19.50
N MET A 287 -35.47 16.64 20.23
CA MET A 287 -35.67 15.29 19.70
C MET A 287 -36.95 15.24 18.84
N HIS A 288 -36.85 14.68 17.63
CA HIS A 288 -38.02 14.43 16.80
C HIS A 288 -39.03 13.53 17.51
N PHE A 289 -40.34 13.80 17.32
CA PHE A 289 -41.44 13.00 17.89
C PHE A 289 -41.51 12.92 19.42
N GLN A 290 -40.85 13.85 20.14
CA GLN A 290 -40.88 13.93 21.61
C GLN A 290 -42.30 13.84 22.19
N GLY A 291 -43.27 14.60 21.66
CA GLY A 291 -44.66 14.56 22.13
C GLY A 291 -45.33 13.19 21.97
N LYS A 292 -45.01 12.43 20.92
CA LYS A 292 -45.52 11.07 20.72
C LYS A 292 -44.89 10.10 21.72
N ALA A 293 -43.59 10.21 21.97
CA ALA A 293 -42.90 9.39 22.96
C ALA A 293 -43.45 9.61 24.37
N LEU A 294 -43.65 10.86 24.77
CA LEU A 294 -44.27 11.20 26.06
C LEU A 294 -45.70 10.67 26.18
N SER A 295 -46.49 10.74 25.10
CA SER A 295 -47.86 10.18 25.10
C SER A 295 -47.91 8.65 25.30
N LEU A 296 -46.88 7.92 24.85
CA LEU A 296 -46.76 6.47 25.07
C LEU A 296 -46.45 6.15 26.53
N LEU A 297 -45.63 6.97 27.20
CA LEU A 297 -45.36 6.83 28.63
C LEU A 297 -46.64 7.06 29.46
N ASP A 298 -47.42 8.09 29.11
CA ASP A 298 -48.72 8.35 29.73
C ASP A 298 -49.72 7.22 29.53
N TRP A 299 -49.78 6.69 28.30
CA TRP A 299 -50.65 5.57 27.98
C TRP A 299 -50.28 4.33 28.81
N GLN A 300 -48.98 4.02 28.93
CA GLN A 300 -48.50 2.89 29.74
C GLN A 300 -48.80 3.07 31.22
N LEU A 301 -48.56 4.27 31.78
CA LEU A 301 -48.85 4.55 33.19
C LEU A 301 -50.34 4.35 33.51
N LYS A 302 -51.23 4.79 32.60
CA LYS A 302 -52.68 4.53 32.71
C LYS A 302 -53.01 3.04 32.65
N GLN A 303 -52.32 2.27 31.80
CA GLN A 303 -52.48 0.82 31.72
C GLN A 303 -52.02 0.11 32.98
N ASP A 304 -50.88 0.48 33.55
CA ASP A 304 -50.35 -0.13 34.78
C ASP A 304 -51.30 0.11 35.96
N VAL A 305 -51.86 1.32 36.09
CA VAL A 305 -52.88 1.65 37.10
C VAL A 305 -54.19 0.86 36.90
N ALA A 306 -54.56 0.57 35.65
CA ALA A 306 -55.73 -0.25 35.34
C ALA A 306 -55.48 -1.76 35.51
N GLY A 307 -54.28 -2.25 35.20
CA GLY A 307 -53.88 -3.65 35.29
C GLY A 307 -53.79 -4.19 36.72
N VAL A 308 -53.41 -3.34 37.68
CA VAL A 308 -53.45 -3.68 39.12
C VAL A 308 -54.86 -4.05 39.59
N LYS A 309 -55.92 -3.63 38.89
CA LYS A 309 -57.32 -3.97 39.21
C LYS A 309 -57.81 -5.29 38.61
N SER A 310 -57.04 -5.94 37.73
CA SER A 310 -57.48 -7.10 36.93
C SER A 310 -56.95 -8.46 37.41
N VAL A 311 -56.07 -8.51 38.42
CA VAL A 311 -55.41 -9.76 38.86
C VAL A 311 -56.28 -10.54 39.86
N LEU A 312 -57.53 -10.88 39.52
CA LEU A 312 -58.33 -11.87 40.25
C LEU A 312 -59.41 -12.49 39.34
N LYS A 313 -59.05 -13.57 38.63
CA LYS A 313 -59.94 -14.72 38.34
C LYS A 313 -59.16 -15.82 37.59
N PRO A 314 -58.86 -16.97 38.22
CA PRO A 314 -58.60 -18.21 37.49
C PRO A 314 -59.95 -18.84 37.13
N VAL A 315 -60.19 -19.07 35.84
CA VAL A 315 -61.34 -19.84 35.32
C VAL A 315 -60.80 -21.08 34.59
N ALA A 316 -61.58 -22.16 34.68
CA ALA A 316 -61.20 -23.58 34.67
C ALA A 316 -60.48 -24.16 33.42
N ASP A 317 -59.70 -25.22 33.68
CA ASP A 317 -58.78 -25.93 32.78
C ASP A 317 -59.42 -26.86 31.72
N ALA A 318 -60.74 -27.05 31.69
CA ALA A 318 -61.38 -28.08 30.85
C ALA A 318 -61.16 -27.88 29.33
N ASN A 319 -61.16 -26.63 28.85
CA ASN A 319 -60.94 -26.33 27.43
C ASN A 319 -59.46 -26.42 27.02
N SER A 320 -58.54 -26.43 27.99
CA SER A 320 -57.10 -26.52 27.71
C SER A 320 -56.69 -27.93 27.31
N ASP A 321 -57.21 -28.94 28.01
CA ASP A 321 -56.88 -30.35 27.72
C ASP A 321 -57.49 -30.81 26.40
N GLU A 322 -58.70 -30.35 26.07
CA GLU A 322 -59.35 -30.61 24.78
C GLU A 322 -58.57 -29.99 23.60
N MET A 323 -58.11 -28.74 23.76
CA MET A 323 -57.33 -28.07 22.72
C MET A 323 -55.93 -28.67 22.53
N ASP A 324 -55.28 -29.11 23.62
CA ASP A 324 -53.99 -29.81 23.55
C ASP A 324 -54.11 -31.11 22.75
N ALA A 325 -55.17 -31.89 22.99
CA ALA A 325 -55.44 -33.12 22.23
C ALA A 325 -55.67 -32.84 20.74
N LEU A 326 -56.45 -31.81 20.40
CA LEU A 326 -56.71 -31.42 19.01
C LEU A 326 -55.43 -30.99 18.26
N VAL A 327 -54.51 -30.30 18.93
CA VAL A 327 -53.23 -29.89 18.31
C VAL A 327 -52.24 -31.06 18.21
N ALA A 328 -52.15 -31.90 19.24
CA ALA A 328 -51.21 -33.03 19.29
C ALA A 328 -51.47 -34.07 18.18
N VAL A 329 -52.73 -34.27 17.82
CA VAL A 329 -53.18 -35.21 16.79
C VAL A 329 -52.46 -35.00 15.44
N HIS A 330 -52.11 -33.77 15.07
CA HIS A 330 -51.36 -33.47 13.84
C HIS A 330 -49.89 -33.95 13.84
N PHE A 331 -49.38 -34.47 14.95
CA PHE A 331 -47.99 -34.92 15.11
C PHE A 331 -47.87 -36.44 15.37
N GLU A 332 -48.99 -37.16 15.41
CA GLU A 332 -49.05 -38.62 15.63
C GLU A 332 -49.16 -39.38 14.31
N SER A 333 -48.73 -40.66 14.24
CA SER A 333 -48.58 -41.37 12.96
C SER A 333 -49.86 -41.96 12.34
N GLU A 334 -51.04 -41.81 12.96
CA GLU A 334 -52.28 -42.47 12.53
C GLU A 334 -53.46 -41.50 12.39
N GLN A 335 -53.64 -40.93 11.19
CA GLN A 335 -54.83 -40.12 10.87
C GLN A 335 -55.41 -40.43 9.48
N THR A 336 -56.73 -40.30 9.38
CA THR A 336 -57.53 -40.35 8.16
C THR A 336 -58.09 -38.97 7.83
N GLU A 337 -58.27 -38.65 6.54
CA GLU A 337 -58.76 -37.34 6.07
C GLU A 337 -60.10 -36.90 6.71
N GLU A 338 -60.97 -37.84 7.07
CA GLU A 338 -62.25 -37.56 7.74
C GLU A 338 -62.06 -37.01 9.18
N LYS A 339 -60.98 -37.43 9.87
CA LYS A 339 -60.63 -36.92 11.19
C LYS A 339 -60.05 -35.50 11.11
N ASP A 340 -59.36 -35.16 10.02
CA ASP A 340 -58.78 -33.83 9.82
C ASP A 340 -59.85 -32.73 9.73
N LEU A 341 -60.93 -32.99 8.98
CA LEU A 341 -62.07 -32.07 8.88
C LEU A 341 -62.76 -31.86 10.24
N GLN A 342 -62.92 -32.92 11.02
CA GLN A 342 -63.54 -32.85 12.35
C GLN A 342 -62.69 -32.05 13.36
N VAL A 343 -61.36 -32.18 13.27
CA VAL A 343 -60.43 -31.40 14.10
C VAL A 343 -60.54 -29.91 13.78
N VAL A 344 -60.52 -29.52 12.49
CA VAL A 344 -60.65 -28.12 12.08
C VAL A 344 -61.98 -27.51 12.54
N GLU A 345 -63.10 -28.24 12.42
CA GLU A 345 -64.42 -27.77 12.87
C GLU A 345 -64.46 -27.56 14.39
N SER A 346 -63.81 -28.45 15.16
CA SER A 346 -63.75 -28.37 16.61
C SER A 346 -62.87 -27.21 17.08
N VAL A 347 -61.71 -26.99 16.44
CA VAL A 347 -60.85 -25.83 16.66
C VAL A 347 -61.61 -24.54 16.34
N THR A 348 -62.36 -24.50 15.24
CA THR A 348 -63.19 -23.34 14.86
C THR A 348 -64.19 -22.98 15.94
N LYS A 349 -64.95 -23.96 16.46
CA LYS A 349 -65.93 -23.76 17.54
C LYS A 349 -65.29 -23.27 18.83
N LEU A 350 -64.16 -23.85 19.24
CA LEU A 350 -63.46 -23.45 20.46
C LEU A 350 -62.88 -22.03 20.35
N CYS A 351 -62.31 -21.68 19.19
CA CYS A 351 -61.70 -20.37 18.93
C CYS A 351 -62.70 -19.20 18.86
N ASP A 352 -64.01 -19.47 18.81
CA ASP A 352 -65.02 -18.41 18.92
C ASP A 352 -64.97 -17.71 20.29
N SER A 353 -64.51 -18.41 21.33
CA SER A 353 -64.27 -17.85 22.67
C SER A 353 -62.85 -17.31 22.85
N ALA A 354 -62.68 -16.28 23.70
CA ALA A 354 -61.36 -15.74 24.05
C ALA A 354 -60.48 -16.79 24.75
N ASP A 355 -61.06 -17.59 25.64
CA ASP A 355 -60.37 -18.66 26.36
C ASP A 355 -59.88 -19.75 25.39
N GLY A 356 -60.70 -20.14 24.40
CA GLY A 356 -60.31 -21.13 23.39
C GLY A 356 -59.18 -20.64 22.49
N ARG A 357 -59.17 -19.36 22.08
CA ARG A 357 -58.02 -18.78 21.35
C ARG A 357 -56.75 -18.78 22.19
N GLN A 358 -56.85 -18.46 23.48
CA GLN A 358 -55.71 -18.53 24.38
C GLN A 358 -55.22 -19.97 24.57
N CYS A 359 -56.13 -20.95 24.68
CA CYS A 359 -55.79 -22.37 24.76
C CYS A 359 -55.08 -22.84 23.48
N PHE A 360 -55.51 -22.41 22.29
CA PHE A 360 -54.86 -22.77 21.03
C PHE A 360 -53.39 -22.31 20.99
N VAL A 361 -53.13 -21.06 21.38
CA VAL A 361 -51.76 -20.53 21.46
C VAL A 361 -50.92 -21.27 22.51
N LYS A 362 -51.50 -21.59 23.68
CA LYS A 362 -50.83 -22.37 24.73
C LYS A 362 -50.50 -23.78 24.26
N ALA A 363 -51.43 -24.44 23.59
CA ALA A 363 -51.27 -25.78 23.02
C ALA A 363 -50.15 -25.82 22.00
N LEU A 364 -50.14 -24.87 21.04
CA LEU A 364 -49.03 -24.72 20.09
C LEU A 364 -47.70 -24.47 20.80
N ASN A 365 -47.67 -23.62 21.83
CA ASN A 365 -46.44 -23.33 22.54
C ASN A 365 -45.91 -24.55 23.33
N ARG A 366 -46.79 -25.37 23.91
CA ARG A 366 -46.45 -26.65 24.55
C ARG A 366 -45.92 -27.64 23.49
N GLN A 367 -46.63 -27.77 22.37
CA GLN A 367 -46.27 -28.67 21.29
C GLN A 367 -44.91 -28.31 20.67
N ARG A 368 -44.62 -27.01 20.50
CA ARG A 368 -43.31 -26.52 20.04
C ARG A 368 -42.14 -27.03 20.89
N SER A 369 -42.34 -27.21 22.19
CA SER A 369 -41.32 -27.76 23.09
C SER A 369 -41.15 -29.28 22.99
N LEU A 370 -42.12 -29.98 22.39
CA LEU A 370 -42.10 -31.44 22.19
C LEU A 370 -41.59 -31.80 20.79
N VAL A 371 -42.34 -31.41 19.75
CA VAL A 371 -42.07 -31.76 18.35
C VAL A 371 -42.51 -30.62 17.43
N THR A 372 -41.64 -30.23 16.50
CA THR A 372 -41.92 -29.17 15.51
C THR A 372 -42.10 -29.69 14.09
N LYS A 373 -41.66 -30.93 13.80
CA LYS A 373 -41.82 -31.58 12.49
C LYS A 373 -43.21 -32.21 12.40
N VAL A 374 -43.99 -31.82 11.40
CA VAL A 374 -45.26 -32.47 11.06
C VAL A 374 -44.98 -33.68 10.16
N PRO A 375 -45.43 -34.91 10.49
CA PRO A 375 -45.00 -36.12 9.80
C PRO A 375 -45.49 -36.26 8.35
N THR A 376 -46.73 -35.88 8.07
CA THR A 376 -47.38 -36.07 6.77
C THR A 376 -47.88 -34.76 6.16
N ASP A 377 -47.96 -34.68 4.83
CA ASP A 377 -48.47 -33.48 4.14
C ASP A 377 -49.97 -33.25 4.42
N GLY A 378 -50.75 -34.32 4.63
CA GLY A 378 -52.16 -34.23 5.04
C GLY A 378 -52.33 -33.54 6.40
N GLN A 379 -51.54 -33.96 7.40
CA GLN A 379 -51.50 -33.33 8.72
C GLN A 379 -51.00 -31.89 8.67
N PHE A 380 -50.03 -31.60 7.81
CA PHE A 380 -49.52 -30.26 7.62
C PHE A 380 -50.61 -29.33 7.09
N ARG A 381 -51.36 -29.74 6.06
CA ARG A 381 -52.51 -28.97 5.54
C ARG A 381 -53.63 -28.83 6.57
N SER A 382 -53.91 -29.89 7.32
CA SER A 382 -54.91 -29.89 8.40
C SER A 382 -54.57 -28.86 9.48
N LEU A 383 -53.31 -28.82 9.93
CA LEU A 383 -52.84 -27.82 10.88
C LEU A 383 -52.84 -26.39 10.30
N VAL A 384 -52.48 -26.21 9.02
CA VAL A 384 -52.62 -24.91 8.31
C VAL A 384 -54.07 -24.43 8.33
N ASN A 385 -55.06 -25.32 8.11
CA ASN A 385 -56.48 -24.98 8.18
C ASN A 385 -56.91 -24.59 9.60
N CYS A 386 -56.38 -25.26 10.65
CA CYS A 386 -56.59 -24.85 12.03
C CYS A 386 -56.05 -23.44 12.31
N PHE A 387 -54.86 -23.09 11.77
CA PHE A 387 -54.33 -21.72 11.85
C PHE A 387 -55.23 -20.71 11.13
N HIS A 388 -55.76 -21.03 9.94
CA HIS A 388 -56.70 -20.16 9.24
C HIS A 388 -57.98 -19.91 10.06
N ALA A 389 -58.62 -20.97 10.54
CA ALA A 389 -59.82 -20.85 11.39
C ALA A 389 -59.55 -20.02 12.66
N PHE A 390 -58.37 -20.21 13.27
CA PHE A 390 -57.94 -19.40 14.41
C PHE A 390 -57.74 -17.92 14.04
N PHE A 391 -57.10 -17.62 12.90
CA PHE A 391 -56.89 -16.24 12.47
C PHE A 391 -58.19 -15.55 12.07
N ASP A 392 -59.14 -16.26 11.44
CA ASP A 392 -60.48 -15.75 11.16
C ASP A 392 -61.19 -15.34 12.46
N ALA A 393 -61.16 -16.21 13.48
CA ALA A 393 -61.72 -15.90 14.79
C ALA A 393 -61.00 -14.72 15.47
N CYS A 394 -59.67 -14.61 15.35
CA CYS A 394 -58.92 -13.47 15.87
C CYS A 394 -59.28 -12.16 15.17
N VAL A 395 -59.51 -12.17 13.85
CA VAL A 395 -59.95 -10.99 13.10
C VAL A 395 -61.38 -10.61 13.49
N GLN A 396 -62.27 -11.59 13.61
CA GLN A 396 -63.67 -11.37 13.99
C GLN A 396 -63.81 -10.77 15.40
N HIS A 397 -63.01 -11.24 16.35
CA HIS A 397 -63.05 -10.84 17.76
C HIS A 397 -61.97 -9.81 18.15
N ASP A 398 -61.22 -9.29 17.17
CA ASP A 398 -60.15 -8.28 17.36
C ASP A 398 -59.04 -8.71 18.36
N ASP A 399 -58.79 -10.02 18.47
CA ASP A 399 -57.83 -10.61 19.42
C ASP A 399 -56.38 -10.55 18.90
N THR A 400 -55.83 -9.34 18.99
CA THR A 400 -54.50 -9.03 18.44
C THR A 400 -53.38 -9.77 19.18
N LYS A 401 -53.52 -10.03 20.49
CA LYS A 401 -52.48 -10.66 21.31
C LYS A 401 -52.31 -12.14 20.99
N ALA A 402 -53.43 -12.87 20.91
CA ALA A 402 -53.41 -14.28 20.56
C ALA A 402 -52.91 -14.47 19.12
N ALA A 403 -53.41 -13.67 18.18
CA ALA A 403 -52.96 -13.66 16.79
C ALA A 403 -51.45 -13.40 16.64
N LYS A 404 -50.90 -12.36 17.29
CA LYS A 404 -49.46 -12.06 17.25
C LYS A 404 -48.61 -13.26 17.71
N THR A 405 -49.05 -13.95 18.76
CA THR A 405 -48.30 -15.09 19.29
C THR A 405 -48.39 -16.31 18.36
N ALA A 406 -49.57 -16.60 17.82
CA ALA A 406 -49.75 -17.66 16.82
C ALA A 406 -48.94 -17.39 15.54
N MET A 407 -48.87 -16.13 15.07
CA MET A 407 -48.02 -15.74 13.93
C MET A 407 -46.55 -16.09 14.18
N MET A 408 -46.02 -15.80 15.38
CA MET A 408 -44.66 -16.17 15.75
C MET A 408 -44.47 -17.69 15.82
N LEU A 409 -45.46 -18.42 16.33
CA LEU A 409 -45.42 -19.89 16.44
C LEU A 409 -45.55 -20.57 15.06
N SER A 410 -46.25 -19.99 14.10
CA SER A 410 -46.38 -20.54 12.75
C SER A 410 -45.04 -20.64 12.01
N ALA A 411 -44.04 -19.84 12.40
CA ALA A 411 -42.66 -19.92 11.88
C ALA A 411 -41.84 -21.07 12.48
N THR A 412 -42.40 -21.87 13.39
CA THR A 412 -41.67 -22.93 14.11
C THR A 412 -41.99 -24.34 13.62
N PHE A 413 -43.21 -24.56 13.13
CA PHE A 413 -43.67 -25.86 12.66
C PHE A 413 -43.40 -26.03 11.15
N TYR A 414 -42.90 -27.20 10.75
CA TYR A 414 -42.51 -27.47 9.38
C TYR A 414 -42.79 -28.91 8.93
N SER A 415 -42.91 -29.11 7.62
CA SER A 415 -42.87 -30.42 6.96
C SER A 415 -41.64 -30.50 6.05
N THR A 416 -41.19 -31.73 5.78
CA THR A 416 -40.13 -32.01 4.80
C THR A 416 -40.76 -32.76 3.64
N PRO A 417 -40.70 -32.27 2.40
CA PRO A 417 -41.27 -32.97 1.26
C PRO A 417 -40.58 -34.34 1.07
N ASP A 418 -41.37 -35.38 0.75
CA ASP A 418 -40.92 -36.77 0.59
C ASP A 418 -40.01 -37.02 -0.64
N HIS A 419 -39.65 -35.97 -1.38
CA HIS A 419 -38.76 -36.05 -2.55
C HIS A 419 -37.55 -35.14 -2.34
N CYS A 420 -36.51 -35.68 -1.70
CA CYS A 420 -35.16 -35.14 -1.76
C CYS A 420 -34.24 -36.30 -2.13
N ASP A 421 -33.81 -36.34 -3.39
CA ASP A 421 -32.70 -37.17 -3.85
C ASP A 421 -31.48 -36.92 -2.94
N GLU A 422 -30.76 -37.99 -2.59
CA GLU A 422 -29.74 -38.04 -1.53
C GLU A 422 -28.50 -37.12 -1.70
N ASP A 423 -28.45 -36.30 -2.76
CA ASP A 423 -27.23 -35.56 -3.15
C ASP A 423 -27.28 -34.03 -2.96
N HIS A 424 -28.29 -33.46 -2.30
CA HIS A 424 -28.32 -32.02 -1.95
C HIS A 424 -28.39 -31.77 -0.44
N HIS A 425 -27.28 -31.28 0.13
CA HIS A 425 -27.08 -30.99 1.56
C HIS A 425 -27.93 -29.83 2.16
N ARG A 426 -29.10 -29.53 1.60
CA ARG A 426 -30.10 -28.65 2.23
C ARG A 426 -31.49 -29.26 2.04
N ILE A 427 -31.96 -29.99 3.05
CA ILE A 427 -33.36 -30.40 3.16
C ILE A 427 -34.19 -29.10 3.25
N GLU A 428 -34.98 -28.82 2.21
CA GLU A 428 -35.85 -27.65 2.18
C GLU A 428 -37.06 -27.89 3.09
N ARG A 429 -37.15 -27.12 4.17
CA ARG A 429 -38.26 -27.21 5.13
C ARG A 429 -39.37 -26.27 4.68
N ARG A 430 -40.58 -26.79 4.51
CA ARG A 430 -41.79 -26.00 4.27
C ARG A 430 -42.41 -25.62 5.60
N TYR A 431 -42.47 -24.33 5.93
CA TYR A 431 -42.99 -23.85 7.21
C TYR A 431 -44.47 -23.47 7.11
N ILE A 432 -45.24 -23.69 8.18
CA ILE A 432 -46.66 -23.31 8.24
C ILE A 432 -46.85 -21.82 7.92
N GLN A 433 -45.92 -20.99 8.40
CA GLN A 433 -45.92 -19.55 8.15
C GLN A 433 -46.07 -19.19 6.67
N GLU A 434 -45.48 -19.96 5.76
CA GLU A 434 -45.51 -19.69 4.33
C GLU A 434 -46.92 -19.86 3.74
N GLU A 435 -47.69 -20.82 4.25
CA GLU A 435 -49.06 -21.08 3.82
C GLU A 435 -50.06 -20.09 4.42
N VAL A 436 -49.87 -19.72 5.69
CA VAL A 436 -50.84 -18.87 6.41
C VAL A 436 -50.63 -17.38 6.15
N LYS A 437 -49.43 -16.96 5.70
CA LYS A 437 -49.10 -15.55 5.37
C LYS A 437 -50.06 -14.90 4.38
N GLY A 438 -50.74 -15.68 3.54
CA GLY A 438 -51.75 -15.19 2.60
C GLY A 438 -53.06 -14.74 3.26
N HIS A 439 -53.25 -14.98 4.55
CA HIS A 439 -54.47 -14.61 5.28
C HIS A 439 -54.61 -13.09 5.45
N THR A 440 -55.85 -12.60 5.44
CA THR A 440 -56.20 -11.15 5.44
C THR A 440 -55.66 -10.38 6.66
N ILE A 441 -55.40 -11.06 7.77
CA ILE A 441 -54.82 -10.45 8.97
C ILE A 441 -53.43 -9.85 8.73
N TRP A 442 -52.61 -10.42 7.82
CA TRP A 442 -51.28 -9.90 7.47
C TRP A 442 -51.35 -8.60 6.68
N SER A 443 -52.42 -8.35 5.93
CA SER A 443 -52.61 -7.12 5.16
C SER A 443 -53.43 -6.05 5.89
N ASN A 444 -53.92 -6.34 7.11
CA ASN A 444 -54.74 -5.43 7.90
C ASN A 444 -53.88 -4.39 8.67
N PRO A 445 -53.91 -3.10 8.31
CA PRO A 445 -53.09 -2.08 8.98
C PRO A 445 -53.48 -1.87 10.45
N LYS A 446 -54.77 -2.00 10.77
CA LYS A 446 -55.27 -1.82 12.15
C LYS A 446 -54.77 -2.90 13.09
N PHE A 447 -54.61 -4.13 12.59
CA PHE A 447 -54.00 -5.22 13.35
C PHE A 447 -52.55 -4.89 13.69
N TRP A 448 -51.73 -4.49 12.70
CA TRP A 448 -50.32 -4.17 12.91
C TRP A 448 -50.10 -2.95 13.81
N GLU A 449 -50.97 -1.93 13.72
CA GLU A 449 -50.95 -0.80 14.64
C GLU A 449 -51.16 -1.24 16.11
N LYS A 450 -52.19 -2.06 16.36
CA LYS A 450 -52.46 -2.61 17.69
C LYS A 450 -51.36 -3.56 18.16
N ALA A 451 -50.86 -4.41 17.27
CA ALA A 451 -49.79 -5.36 17.58
C ALA A 451 -48.49 -4.65 17.96
N LEU A 452 -48.17 -3.56 17.26
CA LEU A 452 -47.03 -2.70 17.57
C LEU A 452 -47.21 -2.01 18.93
N LEU A 453 -48.38 -1.40 19.20
CA LEU A 453 -48.66 -0.76 20.48
C LEU A 453 -48.59 -1.76 21.64
N LEU A 454 -49.13 -2.97 21.47
CA LEU A 454 -49.02 -4.04 22.46
C LEU A 454 -47.55 -4.44 22.70
N ALA A 455 -46.75 -4.59 21.64
CA ALA A 455 -45.33 -4.92 21.77
C ALA A 455 -44.53 -3.82 22.49
N VAL A 456 -44.81 -2.55 22.15
CA VAL A 456 -44.19 -1.39 22.81
C VAL A 456 -44.59 -1.33 24.29
N GLY A 457 -45.86 -1.56 24.61
CA GLY A 457 -46.34 -1.64 25.99
C GLY A 457 -45.70 -2.78 26.79
N GLU A 458 -45.57 -3.97 26.20
CA GLU A 458 -44.90 -5.13 26.82
C GLU A 458 -43.43 -4.83 27.18
N GLU A 459 -42.70 -4.12 26.30
CA GLU A 459 -41.32 -3.71 26.60
C GLU A 459 -41.24 -2.58 27.62
N LEU A 460 -42.12 -1.57 27.54
CA LEU A 460 -42.16 -0.48 28.51
C LEU A 460 -42.50 -0.99 29.93
N HIS A 461 -43.36 -2.01 30.04
CA HIS A 461 -43.72 -2.62 31.32
C HIS A 461 -42.52 -3.30 32.02
N LYS A 462 -41.48 -3.73 31.28
CA LYS A 462 -40.25 -4.27 31.88
C LYS A 462 -39.41 -3.18 32.57
N SER A 463 -39.63 -1.92 32.21
CA SER A 463 -38.97 -0.74 32.78
C SER A 463 -40.02 0.30 33.21
N PRO A 464 -40.85 0.01 34.24
CA PRO A 464 -41.99 0.84 34.57
C PRO A 464 -41.54 2.21 35.07
N GLN A 465 -42.20 3.26 34.58
CA GLN A 465 -41.95 4.62 35.02
C GLN A 465 -42.59 4.86 36.39
N ARG A 466 -41.82 5.38 37.35
CA ARG A 466 -42.26 5.54 38.75
C ARG A 466 -43.15 6.77 39.00
N CYS A 467 -43.10 7.76 38.12
CA CYS A 467 -43.83 9.01 38.22
C CYS A 467 -44.31 9.46 36.84
N PRO A 468 -45.31 10.35 36.74
CA PRO A 468 -45.67 11.00 35.49
C PRO A 468 -44.47 11.67 34.80
N TRP A 469 -44.53 11.82 33.47
CA TRP A 469 -43.38 12.35 32.72
C TRP A 469 -43.18 13.86 32.96
N GLU A 470 -44.22 14.56 33.41
CA GLU A 470 -44.16 15.98 33.79
C GLU A 470 -43.21 16.20 34.96
N ASP A 471 -43.19 15.24 35.89
CA ASP A 471 -42.36 15.26 37.11
C ASP A 471 -40.92 14.80 36.87
N LEU A 472 -40.60 14.33 35.66
CA LEU A 472 -39.23 13.97 35.31
C LEU A 472 -38.36 15.22 35.21
N PRO A 473 -37.12 15.16 35.73
CA PRO A 473 -36.19 16.27 35.65
C PRO A 473 -35.78 16.53 34.19
N THR A 474 -35.65 17.80 33.84
CA THR A 474 -35.14 18.30 32.54
C THR A 474 -33.88 19.12 32.77
N ASN A 475 -32.96 19.14 31.81
CA ASN A 475 -31.74 19.99 31.86
C ASN A 475 -30.81 19.75 33.05
N VAL A 476 -30.82 18.55 33.64
CA VAL A 476 -29.89 18.17 34.70
C VAL A 476 -29.18 16.86 34.36
N PRO A 477 -27.88 16.71 34.70
CA PRO A 477 -27.18 15.44 34.57
C PRO A 477 -27.87 14.33 35.35
N ARG A 478 -27.80 13.10 34.85
CA ARG A 478 -28.41 11.92 35.47
C ARG A 478 -28.04 11.81 36.94
N SER A 479 -29.04 11.83 37.82
CA SER A 479 -28.88 11.45 39.23
C SER A 479 -29.20 9.97 39.38
N GLU A 480 -28.48 9.28 40.27
CA GLU A 480 -28.53 7.82 40.41
C GLU A 480 -29.96 7.27 40.42
N GLY A 481 -30.30 6.49 39.38
CA GLY A 481 -31.54 5.73 39.29
C GLY A 481 -32.79 6.47 38.81
N ARG A 482 -32.72 7.74 38.40
CA ARG A 482 -33.85 8.46 37.77
C ARG A 482 -33.52 8.86 36.34
N PHE A 483 -34.41 8.53 35.40
CA PHE A 483 -34.32 9.03 34.03
C PHE A 483 -34.61 10.53 33.99
N THR A 484 -33.87 11.27 33.18
CA THR A 484 -34.33 12.59 32.74
C THR A 484 -35.48 12.44 31.73
N ARG A 485 -36.23 13.51 31.48
CA ARG A 485 -37.32 13.49 30.49
C ARG A 485 -36.81 13.07 29.11
N GLU A 486 -35.62 13.52 28.74
CA GLU A 486 -35.03 13.29 27.44
C GLU A 486 -34.42 11.88 27.30
N GLU A 487 -33.92 11.33 28.41
CA GLU A 487 -33.55 9.91 28.47
C GLU A 487 -34.78 9.00 28.35
N ALA A 488 -35.88 9.36 29.01
CA ALA A 488 -37.14 8.62 28.91
C ALA A 488 -37.68 8.63 27.47
N VAL A 489 -37.66 9.78 26.80
CA VAL A 489 -38.03 9.90 25.37
C VAL A 489 -37.12 9.06 24.47
N SER A 490 -35.81 9.12 24.70
CA SER A 490 -34.85 8.32 23.93
C SER A 490 -35.05 6.81 24.15
N HIS A 491 -35.38 6.39 25.37
CA HIS A 491 -35.69 5.00 25.69
C HIS A 491 -36.92 4.50 24.93
N VAL A 492 -37.98 5.31 24.91
CA VAL A 492 -39.20 5.01 24.14
C VAL A 492 -38.90 4.91 22.64
N HIS A 493 -38.11 5.82 22.08
CA HIS A 493 -37.70 5.72 20.67
C HIS A 493 -36.97 4.42 20.37
N ASN A 494 -36.00 4.03 21.21
CA ASN A 494 -35.26 2.79 21.03
C ASN A 494 -36.18 1.56 21.04
N ILE A 495 -37.16 1.54 21.95
CA ILE A 495 -38.17 0.47 22.01
C ILE A 495 -39.01 0.45 20.72
N VAL A 496 -39.56 1.61 20.32
CA VAL A 496 -40.40 1.71 19.12
C VAL A 496 -39.64 1.29 17.86
N PHE A 497 -38.40 1.77 17.68
CA PHE A 497 -37.56 1.37 16.54
C PHE A 497 -37.24 -0.13 16.56
N GLY A 498 -36.93 -0.70 17.72
CA GLY A 498 -36.71 -2.15 17.87
C GLY A 498 -37.93 -2.97 17.49
N GLN A 499 -39.12 -2.56 17.95
CA GLN A 499 -40.37 -3.25 17.65
C GLN A 499 -40.83 -3.08 16.20
N LEU A 500 -40.58 -1.91 15.58
CA LEU A 500 -40.82 -1.68 14.16
C LEU A 500 -39.94 -2.59 13.29
N GLY A 501 -38.66 -2.75 13.64
CA GLY A 501 -37.76 -3.68 12.95
C GLY A 501 -38.25 -5.13 13.01
N SER A 502 -38.63 -5.59 14.21
CA SER A 502 -39.20 -6.93 14.41
C SER A 502 -40.50 -7.12 13.61
N SER A 503 -41.42 -6.15 13.68
CA SER A 503 -42.71 -6.21 12.98
C SER A 503 -42.55 -6.20 11.46
N ALA A 504 -41.60 -5.42 10.92
CA ALA A 504 -41.33 -5.36 9.48
C ALA A 504 -40.81 -6.68 8.91
N THR A 505 -40.11 -7.50 9.71
CA THR A 505 -39.69 -8.84 9.27
C THR A 505 -40.85 -9.84 9.23
N SER A 506 -41.87 -9.64 10.09
CA SER A 506 -43.06 -10.50 10.19
C SER A 506 -44.17 -10.11 9.20
N SER A 507 -44.27 -8.83 8.84
CA SER A 507 -45.33 -8.28 7.99
C SER A 507 -45.04 -8.30 6.48
N ARG A 508 -43.81 -8.62 6.05
CA ARG A 508 -43.50 -8.70 4.61
C ARG A 508 -44.22 -9.89 3.98
N PRO A 509 -45.13 -9.69 2.99
CA PRO A 509 -45.52 -10.77 2.11
C PRO A 509 -44.28 -11.24 1.35
N CYS A 510 -44.10 -12.55 1.18
CA CYS A 510 -43.10 -13.08 0.26
C CYS A 510 -43.43 -12.50 -1.12
N ALA A 511 -42.64 -11.52 -1.58
CA ALA A 511 -42.55 -11.27 -3.00
C ALA A 511 -41.98 -12.55 -3.60
N SER A 512 -42.83 -13.34 -4.27
CA SER A 512 -42.35 -14.31 -5.22
C SER A 512 -41.37 -13.58 -6.15
N PRO A 513 -40.14 -14.09 -6.37
CA PRO A 513 -39.35 -13.60 -7.47
C PRO A 513 -40.15 -13.94 -8.72
N MET A 514 -40.84 -12.96 -9.29
CA MET A 514 -41.36 -13.09 -10.66
C MET A 514 -40.13 -13.22 -11.55
N SER A 515 -39.93 -14.45 -12.01
CA SER A 515 -39.09 -14.83 -13.14
C SER A 515 -39.46 -14.07 -14.40
#